data_AF-A0A3R7HSV7-F1
#
_entry.id   AF-A0A3R7HSV7-F1
#
_cell.length_a   1.000
_cell.length_b   1.000
_cell.length_c   1.000
_cell.angle_alpha   90.00
_cell.angle_beta   90.00
_cell.angle_gamma   90.00
#
_symmetry.space_group_name_H-M   'P 1'
#
loop_
_entity.id
_entity.type
_entity.pdbx_description
1 polymer ?
#
loop_
_entity_poly.entity_id
_entity_poly.type
_entity_poly.pdbx_seq_one_letter_code
_entity_poly.pdbx_strand_id
1 'polypeptide(L)'
;MIQPSNVFKDNLAQLPAIGGIERIDLLDGKGAVVASIENKPGKQGSLAVYNYLQQTFGTLDAKAAEHGLLVFAEHTADARNRPGAHPNVDHLLAIAAGGEALRINVIAAG
;
A
#
# COMPACT_ATOMS: atom_id res chain seq x y z
N MET A 1 -10.40 -7.80 7.37
CA MET A 1 -9.96 -6.40 7.39
C MET A 1 -9.67 -6.02 8.82
N ILE A 2 -8.50 -5.46 9.13
CA ILE A 2 -8.18 -4.98 10.49
C ILE A 2 -8.99 -3.71 10.81
N GLN A 3 -9.14 -3.38 12.09
CA GLN A 3 -9.57 -2.05 12.53
C GLN A 3 -8.33 -1.20 12.83
N PRO A 4 -7.96 -0.23 11.98
CA PRO A 4 -6.74 0.55 12.19
C PRO A 4 -6.86 1.48 13.39
N SER A 5 -5.78 1.62 14.16
CA SER A 5 -5.56 2.71 15.10
C SER A 5 -4.88 3.90 14.41
N ASN A 6 -4.66 4.99 15.16
CA ASN A 6 -3.94 6.16 14.69
C ASN A 6 -2.40 6.03 14.79
N VAL A 7 -1.87 4.81 15.02
CA VAL A 7 -0.43 4.53 15.13
C VAL A 7 -0.04 3.47 14.10
N PHE A 8 0.78 3.86 13.13
CA PHE A 8 1.16 3.00 12.00
C PHE A 8 1.82 1.70 12.47
N LYS A 9 2.70 1.79 13.48
CA LYS A 9 3.41 0.62 14.02
C LYS A 9 2.44 -0.42 14.61
N ASP A 10 1.37 0.01 15.26
CA ASP A 10 0.38 -0.87 15.86
C ASP A 10 -0.51 -1.53 14.79
N ASN A 11 -0.80 -0.80 13.71
CA ASN A 11 -1.48 -1.35 12.54
C ASN A 11 -0.61 -2.38 11.83
N LEU A 12 0.67 -2.07 11.63
CA LEU A 12 1.65 -2.93 10.96
C LEU A 12 1.81 -4.29 11.67
N ALA A 13 1.74 -4.31 13.01
CA ALA A 13 1.83 -5.53 13.80
C ALA A 13 0.67 -6.52 13.58
N GLN A 14 -0.44 -6.06 13.00
CA GLN A 14 -1.62 -6.89 12.70
C GLN A 14 -1.62 -7.42 11.25
N LEU A 15 -0.65 -7.00 10.43
CA LEU A 15 -0.63 -7.33 9.00
C LEU A 15 -0.01 -8.72 8.75
N PRO A 16 -0.36 -9.38 7.62
CA PRO A 16 0.25 -10.64 7.22
C PRO A 16 1.77 -10.51 7.06
N ALA A 17 2.49 -11.61 7.31
CA ALA A 17 3.93 -11.68 7.11
C ALA A 17 4.32 -11.47 5.64
N ILE A 18 5.50 -10.88 5.43
CA ILE A 18 6.05 -10.55 4.10
C ILE A 18 7.34 -11.34 3.77
N GLY A 19 7.68 -12.35 4.57
CA GLY A 19 8.95 -13.07 4.45
C GLY A 19 9.14 -13.81 3.12
N GLY A 20 8.04 -14.21 2.46
CA GLY A 20 8.08 -14.89 1.15
C GLY A 20 7.89 -13.96 -0.05
N ILE A 21 7.99 -12.63 0.13
CA ILE A 21 7.75 -11.65 -0.93
C ILE A 21 9.08 -11.02 -1.34
N GLU A 22 9.41 -11.05 -2.62
CA GLU A 22 10.54 -10.32 -3.19
C GLU A 22 10.20 -8.83 -3.37
N ARG A 23 9.05 -8.57 -4.01
CA ARG A 23 8.52 -7.23 -4.25
C ARG A 23 7.03 -7.26 -4.57
N ILE A 24 6.42 -6.08 -4.61
CA ILE A 24 5.09 -5.85 -5.15
C ILE A 24 5.19 -4.87 -6.31
N ASP A 25 4.59 -5.21 -7.45
CA ASP A 25 4.43 -4.32 -8.59
C ASP A 25 2.98 -3.80 -8.62
N LEU A 26 2.79 -2.51 -8.87
CA LEU A 26 1.49 -1.89 -9.11
C LEU A 26 1.32 -1.70 -10.62
N LEU A 27 0.22 -2.22 -11.17
CA LEU A 27 -0.06 -2.20 -12.60
C LEU A 27 -1.29 -1.35 -12.90
N ASP A 28 -1.21 -0.55 -13.97
CA ASP A 28 -2.37 0.17 -14.51
C ASP A 28 -3.36 -0.76 -15.24
N GLY A 29 -4.47 -0.21 -15.72
CA GLY A 29 -5.49 -0.96 -16.48
C GLY A 29 -5.00 -1.54 -17.80
N LYS A 30 -3.82 -1.13 -18.28
CA LYS A 30 -3.15 -1.67 -19.49
C LYS A 30 -2.12 -2.74 -19.15
N GLY A 31 -1.87 -3.00 -17.86
CA GLY A 31 -0.87 -3.96 -17.38
C GLY A 31 0.56 -3.40 -17.35
N ALA A 32 0.75 -2.08 -17.48
CA ALA A 32 2.06 -1.48 -17.31
C ALA A 32 2.38 -1.31 -15.82
N VAL A 33 3.59 -1.66 -15.41
CA VAL A 33 4.07 -1.41 -14.04
C VAL A 33 4.31 0.09 -13.86
N VAL A 34 3.55 0.71 -12.96
CA VAL A 34 3.64 2.14 -12.65
C VAL A 34 4.43 2.43 -11.36
N ALA A 35 4.59 1.43 -10.50
CA ALA A 35 5.40 1.51 -9.29
C ALA A 35 5.80 0.11 -8.80
N SER A 36 6.92 0.03 -8.08
CA SER A 36 7.41 -1.21 -7.46
C SER A 36 7.87 -0.97 -6.03
N ILE A 37 7.44 -1.83 -5.11
CA ILE A 37 7.79 -1.83 -3.69
C ILE A 37 8.64 -3.07 -3.42
N GLU A 38 9.94 -2.89 -3.29
CA GLU A 38 10.88 -3.99 -3.01
C GLU A 38 10.89 -4.35 -1.52
N ASN A 39 11.10 -5.62 -1.19
CA ASN A 39 11.35 -6.07 0.18
C ASN A 39 12.78 -5.71 0.63
N LYS A 40 12.98 -4.42 0.92
CA LYS A 40 14.26 -3.84 1.36
C LYS A 40 14.08 -2.95 2.60
N PRO A 41 15.12 -2.76 3.43
CA PRO A 41 15.07 -1.87 4.58
C PRO A 41 14.49 -0.50 4.22
N GLY A 42 13.56 0.00 5.03
CA GLY A 42 12.84 1.26 4.79
C GLY A 42 11.59 1.16 3.92
N LYS A 43 11.39 0.09 3.13
CA LYS A 43 10.18 -0.12 2.29
C LYS A 43 9.21 -1.18 2.85
N GLN A 44 9.66 -1.96 3.84
CA GLN A 44 8.92 -3.13 4.36
C GLN A 44 7.55 -2.79 4.95
N GLY A 45 7.40 -1.62 5.57
CA GLY A 45 6.10 -1.15 6.06
C GLY A 45 5.07 -1.04 4.93
N SER A 46 5.43 -0.36 3.83
CA SER A 46 4.56 -0.27 2.67
C SER A 46 4.33 -1.61 2.00
N LEU A 47 5.36 -2.47 1.92
CA LEU A 47 5.20 -3.81 1.35
C LEU A 47 4.14 -4.62 2.10
N ALA A 48 4.15 -4.59 3.44
CA ALA A 48 3.16 -5.27 4.27
C ALA A 48 1.75 -4.70 4.07
N VAL A 49 1.60 -3.37 4.00
CA VAL A 49 0.30 -2.73 3.72
C VAL A 49 -0.24 -3.16 2.37
N TYR A 50 0.56 -3.09 1.31
CA TYR A 50 0.10 -3.45 -0.04
C TYR A 50 -0.18 -4.95 -0.19
N ASN A 51 0.59 -5.82 0.46
CA ASN A 51 0.27 -7.26 0.54
C ASN A 51 -1.09 -7.49 1.21
N TYR A 52 -1.32 -6.83 2.35
CA TYR A 52 -2.59 -6.90 3.05
C TYR A 52 -3.77 -6.38 2.22
N LEU A 53 -3.59 -5.25 1.50
CA LEU A 53 -4.62 -4.69 0.63
C LEU A 53 -4.95 -5.65 -0.52
N GLN A 54 -3.94 -6.28 -1.12
CA GLN A 54 -4.13 -7.29 -2.15
C GLN A 54 -4.97 -8.47 -1.63
N GLN A 55 -4.64 -9.01 -0.46
CA GLN A 55 -5.34 -10.16 0.12
C GLN A 55 -6.77 -9.81 0.56
N THR A 56 -7.01 -8.56 0.97
CA THR A 56 -8.30 -8.13 1.53
C THR A 56 -9.27 -7.65 0.47
N PHE A 57 -8.78 -6.98 -0.57
CA PHE A 57 -9.62 -6.29 -1.57
C PHE A 57 -9.44 -6.84 -3.00
N GLY A 58 -8.33 -7.52 -3.31
CA GLY A 58 -8.00 -8.03 -4.63
C GLY A 58 -7.52 -6.96 -5.62
N THR A 59 -8.23 -5.83 -5.72
CA THR A 59 -7.89 -4.66 -6.55
C THR A 59 -7.66 -3.44 -5.67
N LEU A 60 -6.73 -2.56 -6.07
CA LEU A 60 -6.49 -1.28 -5.40
C LEU A 60 -7.40 -0.20 -5.99
N ASP A 61 -8.69 -0.27 -5.65
CA ASP A 61 -9.68 0.75 -5.98
C ASP A 61 -9.79 1.82 -4.88
N ALA A 62 -10.72 2.78 -5.04
CA ALA A 62 -10.92 3.86 -4.07
C ALA A 62 -11.18 3.35 -2.65
N LYS A 63 -11.96 2.27 -2.48
CA LYS A 63 -12.27 1.69 -1.17
C LYS A 63 -11.03 1.05 -0.53
N ALA A 64 -10.26 0.29 -1.31
CA ALA A 64 -9.00 -0.28 -0.84
C ALA A 64 -7.99 0.82 -0.48
N ALA A 65 -7.93 1.88 -1.28
CA ALA A 65 -7.04 3.02 -1.06
C ALA A 65 -7.41 3.80 0.22
N GLU A 66 -8.69 4.12 0.41
CA GLU A 66 -9.19 4.76 1.64
C GLU A 66 -8.84 3.93 2.89
N HIS A 67 -9.05 2.62 2.84
CA HIS A 67 -8.67 1.74 3.94
C HIS A 67 -7.16 1.72 4.15
N GLY A 68 -6.37 1.65 3.07
CA GLY A 68 -4.91 1.73 3.12
C GLY A 68 -4.40 3.02 3.78
N LEU A 69 -5.04 4.16 3.49
CA LEU A 69 -4.74 5.44 4.13
C LEU A 69 -5.01 5.41 5.64
N LEU A 70 -6.06 4.73 6.09
CA LEU A 70 -6.29 4.52 7.52
C LEU A 70 -5.21 3.63 8.15
N VAL A 71 -4.79 2.57 7.45
CA VAL A 71 -3.71 1.69 7.91
C VAL A 71 -2.39 2.45 8.06
N PHE A 72 -2.06 3.35 7.12
CA PHE A 72 -0.87 4.21 7.17
C PHE A 72 -0.91 5.28 8.27
N ALA A 73 -2.06 5.51 8.90
CA ALA A 73 -2.22 6.33 10.10
C ALA A 73 -1.54 7.71 10.00
N GLU A 74 -0.60 8.03 10.89
CA GLU A 74 0.09 9.32 10.94
C GLU A 74 0.82 9.69 9.63
N HIS A 75 1.25 8.70 8.84
CA HIS A 75 1.90 8.95 7.54
C HIS A 75 0.93 9.52 6.49
N THR A 76 -0.36 9.23 6.59
CA THR A 76 -1.38 9.81 5.71
C THR A 76 -1.52 11.31 5.91
N ALA A 77 -1.53 11.77 7.16
CA ALA A 77 -1.58 13.20 7.45
C ALA A 77 -0.31 13.92 6.95
N ASP A 78 0.85 13.29 7.13
CA ASP A 78 2.13 13.84 6.67
C ASP A 78 2.23 13.91 5.14
N ALA A 79 1.79 12.87 4.41
CA ALA A 79 1.75 12.85 2.95
C ALA A 79 0.86 13.96 2.35
N ARG A 80 -0.30 14.22 2.96
CA ARG A 80 -1.18 15.34 2.56
C ARG A 80 -0.51 16.70 2.69
N ASN A 81 0.31 16.88 3.73
CA ASN A 81 1.00 18.14 4.00
C ASN A 81 2.30 18.28 3.19
N ARG A 82 2.90 17.16 2.75
CA ARG A 82 4.17 17.13 2.02
C ARG A 82 4.08 16.16 0.83
N PRO A 83 3.39 16.53 -0.27
CA PRO A 83 3.26 15.68 -1.45
C PRO A 83 4.62 15.20 -1.96
N GLY A 84 4.76 13.90 -2.21
CA GLY A 84 6.01 13.26 -2.65
C GLY A 84 6.91 12.77 -1.51
N ALA A 85 6.63 13.12 -0.26
CA ALA A 85 7.40 12.61 0.89
C ALA A 85 7.15 11.12 1.15
N HIS A 86 5.98 10.60 0.74
CA HIS A 86 5.56 9.22 0.94
C HIS A 86 4.98 8.65 -0.36
N PRO A 87 5.79 8.27 -1.35
CA PRO A 87 5.30 7.87 -2.67
C PRO A 87 4.21 6.78 -2.62
N ASN A 88 4.34 5.81 -1.71
CA ASN A 88 3.36 4.74 -1.54
C ASN A 88 2.03 5.21 -0.93
N VAL A 89 2.04 6.26 -0.11
CA VAL A 89 0.83 6.88 0.43
C VAL A 89 0.22 7.82 -0.60
N ASP A 90 1.06 8.53 -1.37
CA ASP A 90 0.64 9.42 -2.46
C ASP A 90 -0.15 8.66 -3.54
N HIS A 91 0.25 7.43 -3.89
CA HIS A 91 -0.54 6.57 -4.77
C HIS A 91 -1.96 6.30 -4.23
N LEU A 92 -2.09 6.01 -2.93
CA LEU A 92 -3.39 5.78 -2.31
C LEU A 92 -4.22 7.05 -2.26
N LEU A 93 -3.61 8.20 -1.97
CA LEU A 93 -4.30 9.49 -2.00
C LEU A 93 -4.89 9.80 -3.38
N ALA A 94 -4.12 9.55 -4.44
CA ALA A 94 -4.57 9.77 -5.81
C ALA A 94 -5.74 8.84 -6.18
N ILE A 95 -5.67 7.56 -5.83
CA ILE A 95 -6.73 6.58 -6.12
C ILE A 95 -8.00 6.91 -5.32
N ALA A 96 -7.87 7.22 -4.03
CA ALA A 96 -8.99 7.65 -3.19
C ALA A 96 -9.66 8.95 -3.69
N ALA A 97 -8.91 9.82 -4.36
CA ALA A 97 -9.43 11.04 -4.99
C ALA A 97 -10.09 10.82 -6.36
N GLY A 98 -10.31 9.56 -6.78
CA GLY A 98 -10.94 9.21 -8.06
C GLY A 98 -9.96 8.89 -9.19
N GLY A 99 -8.68 8.68 -8.87
CA GLY A 99 -7.69 8.14 -9.81
C GLY A 99 -8.02 6.71 -10.27
N GLU A 100 -7.31 6.27 -11.31
CA GLU A 100 -7.47 4.92 -11.86
C GLU A 100 -7.13 3.85 -10.81
N ALA A 101 -7.97 2.82 -10.71
CA ALA A 101 -7.69 1.66 -9.87
C ALA A 101 -6.49 0.87 -10.40
N LEU A 102 -5.63 0.39 -9.51
CA LEU A 102 -4.44 -0.39 -9.87
C LEU A 102 -4.60 -1.87 -9.49
N ARG A 103 -3.93 -2.75 -10.23
CA ARG A 103 -3.73 -4.14 -9.80
C ARG A 103 -2.47 -4.23 -8.94
N ILE A 104 -2.55 -4.96 -7.84
CA ILE A 104 -1.40 -5.31 -7.00
C ILE A 104 -0.90 -6.69 -7.41
N ASN A 105 0.32 -6.79 -7.92
CA ASN A 105 0.97 -8.04 -8.28
C ASN A 105 2.09 -8.38 -7.29
N VAL A 106 1.94 -9.47 -6.55
CA VAL A 106 2.89 -9.91 -5.53
C VAL A 106 3.89 -10.87 -6.17
N ILE A 107 5.18 -10.54 -6.08
CA ILE A 107 6.27 -11.38 -6.60
C ILE A 107 6.88 -12.16 -5.43
N ALA A 108 6.87 -13.49 -5.50
CA ALA A 108 7.41 -14.34 -4.46
C ALA A 108 8.95 -14.29 -4.43
N ALA A 109 9.53 -14.43 -3.24
CA ALA A 109 10.97 -14.66 -3.09
C ALA A 109 11.32 -16.08 -3.58
N GLY A 110 12.44 -16.19 -4.31
CA GLY A 110 13.00 -17.47 -4.77
C GLY A 110 13.70 -18.27 -3.69
#